data_AF-A0A7S2TID3-F1
#
_entry.id   AF-A0A7S2TID3-F1
#
_cell.length_a   1.000
_cell.length_b   1.000
_cell.length_c   1.000
_cell.angle_alpha   90.00
_cell.angle_beta   90.00
_cell.angle_gamma   90.00
#
_symmetry.space_group_name_H-M   'P 1'
#
loop_
_entity.id
_entity.type
_entity.pdbx_description
1 polymer ?
#
loop_
_entity_poly.entity_id
_entity_poly.type
_entity_poly.pdbx_seq_one_letter_code
_entity_poly.pdbx_strand_id
1 'polypeptide(L)'
;VKDGVARLGPIDVAALGPNHSYYVQDVNGNWVSNNLPKGMRRDLKRYEKQNVIEASIGANGAYFLMFDDGVYTWGNVNPSLANLLKNRPGSIRYVSLSQSNSNYYLAYRDGTPADFEASPDLHNYLVATGDMDPFEIGFSQDSIASHFSCGTSL
;
A
#
# COMPACT_ATOMS: atom_id res chain seq x y z
N VAL A 1 1.11 -23.58 -14.30
CA VAL A 1 2.14 -22.52 -14.44
C VAL A 1 2.49 -22.52 -15.91
N LYS A 2 2.29 -21.41 -16.63
CA LYS A 2 2.83 -21.31 -17.99
C LYS A 2 4.31 -20.99 -17.84
N ASP A 3 5.13 -22.04 -17.70
CA ASP A 3 6.59 -21.97 -17.62
C ASP A 3 7.18 -21.69 -19.02
N GLY A 4 6.90 -20.50 -19.52
CA GLY A 4 7.51 -19.93 -20.71
C GLY A 4 7.45 -18.42 -20.52
N VAL A 5 8.53 -17.71 -20.86
CA VAL A 5 8.61 -16.25 -20.79
C VAL A 5 7.63 -15.67 -21.81
N ALA A 6 6.34 -15.68 -21.48
CA ALA A 6 5.32 -14.96 -22.20
C ALA A 6 5.70 -13.49 -22.06
N ARG A 7 5.97 -12.84 -23.19
CA ARG A 7 6.15 -11.39 -23.20
C ARG A 7 4.82 -10.78 -22.76
N LEU A 8 4.85 -10.15 -21.59
CA LEU A 8 3.72 -9.35 -21.13
C LEU A 8 3.53 -8.17 -22.09
N GLY A 9 2.26 -7.77 -22.26
CA GLY A 9 1.92 -6.49 -22.88
C GLY A 9 2.27 -5.30 -21.98
N PRO A 10 1.65 -4.13 -22.20
CA PRO A 10 1.74 -3.01 -21.28
C PRO A 10 1.38 -3.43 -19.85
N ILE A 11 2.23 -3.09 -18.88
CA ILE A 11 2.06 -3.47 -17.48
C ILE A 11 1.00 -2.59 -16.83
N ASP A 12 0.09 -3.21 -16.09
CA ASP A 12 -0.97 -2.53 -15.33
C ASP A 12 -0.69 -2.60 -13.82
N VAL A 13 -0.31 -3.79 -13.32
CA VAL A 13 -0.01 -4.00 -11.90
C VAL A 13 1.37 -4.63 -11.73
N ALA A 14 2.14 -4.10 -10.79
CA ALA A 14 3.38 -4.69 -10.33
C ALA A 14 3.47 -4.63 -8.81
N ALA A 15 3.86 -5.74 -8.19
CA ALA A 15 4.16 -5.82 -6.77
C ALA A 15 5.51 -6.50 -6.58
N LEU A 16 6.38 -5.85 -5.81
CA LEU A 16 7.70 -6.33 -5.46
C LEU A 16 7.74 -6.63 -3.97
N GLY A 17 8.31 -7.76 -3.60
CA GLY A 17 8.38 -8.22 -2.23
C GLY A 17 9.76 -8.79 -1.86
N PRO A 18 9.90 -9.23 -0.60
CA PRO A 18 11.15 -9.80 -0.10
C PRO A 18 11.53 -11.09 -0.83
N ASN A 19 12.80 -11.50 -0.72
CA ASN A 19 13.31 -12.78 -1.25
C ASN A 19 13.08 -12.95 -2.76
N HIS A 20 13.25 -11.86 -3.52
CA HIS A 20 13.03 -11.79 -4.96
C HIS A 20 11.61 -12.19 -5.37
N SER A 21 10.63 -12.00 -4.48
CA SER A 21 9.24 -12.23 -4.80
C SER A 21 8.69 -11.08 -5.62
N TYR A 22 7.93 -11.43 -6.65
CA TYR A 22 7.27 -10.43 -7.48
C TYR A 22 6.00 -10.99 -8.10
N TYR A 23 5.10 -10.08 -8.42
CA TYR A 23 3.92 -10.29 -9.24
C TYR A 23 3.85 -9.16 -10.25
N VAL A 24 3.64 -9.49 -11.53
CA VAL A 24 3.47 -8.49 -12.59
C VAL A 24 2.35 -8.94 -13.51
N GLN A 25 1.37 -8.07 -13.76
CA GLN A 25 0.21 -8.29 -14.62
C GLN A 25 0.17 -7.24 -15.73
N ASP A 26 -0.15 -7.65 -16.95
CA ASP A 26 -0.44 -6.74 -18.06
C ASP A 26 -1.91 -6.31 -18.10
N VAL A 27 -2.23 -5.33 -18.95
CA VAL A 27 -3.60 -4.80 -19.15
C VAL A 27 -4.62 -5.84 -19.63
N ASN A 28 -4.18 -7.03 -20.05
CA ASN A 28 -5.05 -8.12 -20.50
C ASN A 28 -5.22 -9.20 -19.42
N GLY A 29 -4.69 -9.00 -18.21
CA GLY A 29 -4.76 -9.97 -17.11
C GLY A 29 -3.73 -11.10 -17.20
N ASN A 30 -2.82 -11.08 -18.19
CA ASN A 30 -1.71 -12.05 -18.18
C ASN A 30 -0.72 -11.65 -17.10
N TRP A 31 -0.27 -12.60 -16.31
CA TRP A 31 0.68 -12.31 -15.24
C TRP A 31 1.83 -13.32 -15.18
N VAL A 32 2.95 -12.82 -14.66
CA VAL A 32 4.11 -13.62 -14.26
C VAL A 32 4.41 -13.35 -12.79
N SER A 33 5.01 -14.34 -12.13
CA SER A 33 5.35 -14.20 -10.71
C SER A 33 6.54 -15.05 -10.34
N ASN A 34 7.22 -14.66 -9.26
CA ASN A 34 8.23 -15.47 -8.60
C ASN A 34 8.04 -15.44 -7.08
N ASN A 35 8.35 -16.55 -6.41
CA ASN A 35 8.41 -16.67 -4.95
C ASN A 35 7.22 -16.08 -4.17
N LEU A 36 6.00 -16.13 -4.74
CA LEU A 36 4.81 -15.59 -4.07
C LEU A 36 4.50 -16.29 -2.75
N PRO A 37 3.95 -15.55 -1.75
CA PRO A 37 3.38 -16.16 -0.56
C PRO A 37 2.35 -17.25 -0.92
N LYS A 38 2.35 -18.35 -0.17
CA LYS A 38 1.47 -19.51 -0.45
C LYS A 38 -0.01 -19.13 -0.49
N GLY A 39 -0.44 -18.23 0.40
CA GLY A 39 -1.80 -17.70 0.42
C GLY A 39 -2.14 -16.89 -0.82
N MET A 40 -1.24 -15.98 -1.23
CA MET A 40 -1.41 -15.16 -2.43
C MET A 40 -1.57 -16.01 -3.69
N ARG A 41 -0.73 -17.04 -3.86
CA ARG A 41 -0.83 -17.96 -5.01
C ARG A 41 -2.17 -18.72 -5.02
N ARG A 42 -2.68 -19.11 -3.86
CA ARG A 42 -3.98 -19.78 -3.74
C ARG A 42 -5.11 -18.82 -4.12
N ASP A 43 -5.06 -17.59 -3.64
CA ASP A 43 -6.11 -16.61 -3.88
C ASP A 43 -6.13 -16.15 -5.35
N LEU A 44 -4.96 -15.94 -5.98
CA LEU A 44 -4.87 -15.67 -7.43
C LEU A 44 -5.50 -16.79 -8.29
N LYS A 45 -5.37 -18.05 -7.86
CA LYS A 45 -6.04 -19.17 -8.55
C LYS A 45 -7.55 -19.18 -8.31
N ARG A 46 -7.98 -18.79 -7.11
CA ARG A 46 -9.41 -18.73 -6.76
C ARG A 46 -10.13 -17.65 -7.57
N TYR A 47 -9.45 -16.54 -7.85
CA TYR A 47 -9.97 -15.39 -8.59
C TYR A 47 -9.31 -15.26 -9.97
N GLU A 48 -9.04 -16.38 -10.65
CA GLU A 48 -8.31 -16.39 -11.94
C GLU A 48 -9.08 -15.71 -13.09
N LYS A 49 -10.36 -15.39 -12.89
CA LYS A 49 -11.22 -14.71 -13.86
C LYS A 49 -11.29 -13.20 -13.64
N GLN A 50 -10.71 -12.71 -12.54
CA GLN A 50 -10.70 -11.30 -12.17
C GLN A 50 -9.31 -10.73 -12.41
N ASN A 51 -9.23 -9.49 -12.87
CA ASN A 51 -7.96 -8.80 -12.92
C ASN A 51 -7.60 -8.29 -11.53
N VAL A 52 -6.34 -8.44 -11.17
CA VAL A 52 -5.79 -7.74 -10.02
C VAL A 52 -5.65 -6.27 -10.39
N ILE A 53 -6.22 -5.37 -9.59
CA ILE A 53 -6.06 -3.91 -9.74
C ILE A 53 -5.09 -3.34 -8.69
N GLU A 54 -4.79 -4.13 -7.66
CA GLU A 54 -3.77 -3.79 -6.68
C GLU A 54 -3.16 -5.03 -6.04
N ALA A 55 -1.84 -5.03 -5.86
CA ALA A 55 -1.13 -6.06 -5.14
C ALA A 55 -0.04 -5.46 -4.26
N SER A 56 0.15 -6.05 -3.08
CA SER A 56 1.25 -5.71 -2.18
C SER A 56 1.81 -6.97 -1.55
N ILE A 57 3.14 -7.06 -1.46
CA ILE A 57 3.85 -8.22 -0.91
C ILE A 57 4.79 -7.71 0.20
N GLY A 58 4.51 -8.13 1.43
CA GLY A 58 5.26 -7.73 2.61
C GLY A 58 6.15 -8.83 3.18
N ALA A 59 6.82 -8.49 4.29
CA ALA A 59 7.63 -9.42 5.08
C ALA A 59 6.80 -10.62 5.58
N ASN A 60 7.48 -11.73 5.91
CA ASN A 60 6.88 -12.89 6.57
C ASN A 60 5.70 -13.54 5.81
N GLY A 61 5.69 -13.39 4.48
CA GLY A 61 4.63 -13.90 3.62
C GLY A 61 3.34 -13.10 3.70
N ALA A 62 3.40 -11.85 4.21
CA ALA A 62 2.28 -10.92 4.16
C ALA A 62 1.93 -10.57 2.72
N TYR A 63 0.65 -10.48 2.40
CA TYR A 63 0.18 -10.00 1.10
C TYR A 63 -1.19 -9.34 1.18
N PHE A 64 -1.46 -8.52 0.18
CA PHE A 64 -2.76 -7.93 -0.11
C PHE A 64 -3.03 -8.02 -1.63
N LEU A 65 -4.27 -8.31 -2.01
CA LEU A 65 -4.77 -8.33 -3.37
C LEU A 65 -6.12 -7.63 -3.42
N MET A 66 -6.32 -6.72 -4.37
CA MET A 66 -7.63 -6.17 -4.72
C MET A 66 -7.92 -6.47 -6.19
N PHE A 67 -9.15 -6.89 -6.46
CA PHE A 67 -9.64 -7.27 -7.77
C PHE A 67 -10.55 -6.19 -8.37
N ASP A 68 -10.73 -6.22 -9.68
CA ASP A 68 -11.56 -5.27 -10.44
C ASP A 68 -13.04 -5.27 -10.05
N ASP A 69 -13.55 -6.39 -9.52
CA ASP A 69 -14.89 -6.51 -8.94
C ASP A 69 -15.03 -5.88 -7.54
N GLY A 70 -13.94 -5.33 -6.98
CA GLY A 70 -13.89 -4.72 -5.66
C GLY A 70 -13.69 -5.70 -4.51
N VAL A 71 -13.63 -7.01 -4.77
CA VAL A 71 -13.23 -8.00 -3.77
C VAL A 71 -11.75 -7.82 -3.45
N TYR A 72 -11.37 -8.04 -2.20
CA TYR A 72 -9.96 -8.08 -1.80
C TYR A 72 -9.68 -9.25 -0.86
N THR A 73 -8.45 -9.75 -0.89
CA THR A 73 -7.95 -10.76 0.05
C THR A 73 -6.60 -10.37 0.62
N TRP A 74 -6.27 -10.94 1.78
CA TRP A 74 -5.01 -10.70 2.46
C TRP A 74 -4.60 -11.93 3.26
N GLY A 75 -3.33 -12.02 3.61
CA GLY A 75 -2.82 -13.05 4.51
C GLY A 75 -1.56 -12.60 5.20
N ASN A 76 -1.34 -13.09 6.43
CA ASN A 76 -0.16 -12.81 7.26
C ASN A 76 0.17 -11.31 7.46
N VAL A 77 -0.81 -10.43 7.33
CA VAL A 77 -0.63 -8.99 7.60
C VAL A 77 -0.62 -8.70 9.10
N ASN A 78 -0.16 -7.51 9.46
CA ASN A 78 -0.21 -6.98 10.82
C ASN A 78 -1.64 -7.11 11.41
N PRO A 79 -1.82 -7.54 12.67
CA PRO A 79 -3.14 -7.66 13.31
C PRO A 79 -3.97 -6.38 13.27
N SER A 80 -3.35 -5.21 13.45
CA SER A 80 -4.00 -3.90 13.35
C SER A 80 -4.56 -3.67 11.94
N LEU A 81 -3.75 -3.92 10.90
CA LEU A 81 -4.21 -3.87 9.51
C LEU A 81 -5.32 -4.89 9.25
N ALA A 82 -5.20 -6.12 9.75
CA ALA A 82 -6.22 -7.14 9.60
C ALA A 82 -7.57 -6.72 10.20
N ASN A 83 -7.56 -5.97 11.30
CA ASN A 83 -8.78 -5.43 11.91
C ASN A 83 -9.37 -4.29 11.06
N LEU A 84 -8.54 -3.37 10.56
CA LEU A 84 -8.98 -2.30 9.66
C LEU A 84 -9.62 -2.86 8.38
N LEU A 85 -9.00 -3.87 7.76
CA LEU A 85 -9.51 -4.55 6.56
C LEU A 85 -10.84 -5.28 6.80
N LYS A 86 -11.12 -5.74 8.01
CA LYS A 86 -12.41 -6.38 8.36
C LYS A 86 -13.52 -5.37 8.61
N ASN A 87 -13.19 -4.25 9.25
CA ASN A 87 -14.17 -3.31 9.77
C ASN A 87 -14.60 -2.24 8.77
N ARG A 88 -13.84 -2.05 7.67
CA ARG A 88 -14.12 -1.02 6.66
C ARG A 88 -14.20 -1.57 5.22
N PRO A 89 -15.04 -2.58 4.94
CA PRO A 89 -15.16 -3.14 3.60
C PRO A 89 -15.59 -2.09 2.56
N GLY A 90 -15.01 -2.15 1.37
CA GLY A 90 -15.36 -1.29 0.23
C GLY A 90 -14.79 0.14 0.25
N SER A 91 -14.25 0.59 1.39
CA SER A 91 -13.59 1.91 1.50
C SER A 91 -12.12 1.89 1.08
N ILE A 92 -11.52 0.71 0.91
CA ILE A 92 -10.07 0.56 0.68
C ILE A 92 -9.70 1.05 -0.72
N ARG A 93 -8.72 1.96 -0.78
CA ARG A 93 -8.15 2.46 -2.04
C ARG A 93 -6.80 1.84 -2.34
N TYR A 94 -5.95 1.74 -1.31
CA TYR A 94 -4.55 1.36 -1.48
C TYR A 94 -3.96 0.79 -0.18
N VAL A 95 -3.15 -0.27 -0.27
CA VAL A 95 -2.40 -0.91 0.79
C VAL A 95 -0.94 -1.11 0.35
N SER A 96 -0.01 -0.54 1.11
CA SER A 96 1.42 -0.82 0.98
C SER A 96 1.92 -1.58 2.19
N LEU A 97 2.58 -2.71 1.95
CA LEU A 97 3.18 -3.55 2.99
C LEU A 97 4.70 -3.37 2.97
N SER A 98 5.29 -3.23 4.15
CA SER A 98 6.73 -3.19 4.29
C SER A 98 7.38 -4.52 3.92
N GLN A 99 8.50 -4.46 3.18
CA GLN A 99 9.27 -5.63 2.80
C GLN A 99 10.16 -6.16 3.94
N SER A 100 10.43 -5.34 4.96
CA SER A 100 11.39 -5.65 6.04
C SER A 100 10.73 -5.97 7.39
N ASN A 101 9.52 -5.49 7.63
CA ASN A 101 8.82 -5.65 8.91
C ASN A 101 7.29 -5.69 8.71
N SER A 102 6.54 -5.63 9.82
CA SER A 102 5.06 -5.66 9.81
C SER A 102 4.40 -4.30 9.61
N ASN A 103 5.16 -3.27 9.22
CA ASN A 103 4.61 -1.94 8.96
C ASN A 103 3.75 -1.92 7.71
N TYR A 104 2.81 -0.98 7.67
CA TYR A 104 1.88 -0.83 6.56
C TYR A 104 1.41 0.60 6.41
N TYR A 105 0.88 0.90 5.23
CA TYR A 105 0.13 2.10 4.90
C TYR A 105 -1.18 1.69 4.23
N LEU A 106 -2.30 2.28 4.66
CA LEU A 106 -3.64 2.02 4.16
C LEU A 106 -4.35 3.35 3.87
N ALA A 107 -4.73 3.56 2.60
CA ALA A 107 -5.52 4.72 2.17
C ALA A 107 -6.94 4.32 1.78
N TYR A 108 -7.86 5.26 1.98
CA TYR A 108 -9.29 5.09 1.72
C TYR A 108 -9.77 5.86 0.49
N ARG A 109 -10.87 5.40 -0.11
CA ARG A 109 -11.53 6.01 -1.27
C ARG A 109 -12.41 7.19 -0.89
N ASP A 110 -12.88 7.22 0.35
CA ASP A 110 -13.83 8.21 0.89
C ASP A 110 -13.16 9.48 1.43
N GLY A 111 -11.83 9.59 1.31
CA GLY A 111 -11.07 10.72 1.83
C GLY A 111 -10.77 10.65 3.33
N THR A 112 -11.15 9.58 4.02
CA THR A 112 -10.73 9.34 5.40
C THR A 112 -9.20 9.36 5.48
N PRO A 113 -8.61 9.98 6.53
CA PRO A 113 -7.16 9.94 6.74
C PRO A 113 -6.61 8.52 6.67
N ALA A 114 -5.43 8.38 6.08
CA ALA A 114 -4.77 7.09 5.94
C ALA A 114 -4.40 6.52 7.32
N ASP A 115 -4.58 5.21 7.49
CA ASP A 115 -4.12 4.46 8.64
C ASP A 115 -2.75 3.84 8.32
N PHE A 116 -1.79 3.97 9.22
CA PHE A 116 -0.46 3.41 9.00
C PHE A 116 0.22 3.02 10.31
N GLU A 117 1.07 2.02 10.22
CA GLU A 117 2.06 1.70 11.25
C GLU A 117 3.42 1.83 10.59
N ALA A 118 4.22 2.78 11.05
CA ALA A 118 5.49 3.17 10.44
C ALA A 118 6.59 3.28 11.50
N SER A 119 7.86 3.37 11.08
CA SER A 119 8.92 3.77 12.01
C SER A 119 8.59 5.15 12.58
N PRO A 120 9.02 5.47 13.82
CA PRO A 120 8.83 6.81 14.39
C PRO A 120 9.27 7.93 13.43
N ASP A 121 10.36 7.73 12.67
CA ASP A 121 10.85 8.72 11.71
C ASP A 121 9.86 8.97 10.55
N LEU A 122 9.31 7.91 9.96
CA LEU A 122 8.32 8.04 8.88
C LEU A 122 6.98 8.54 9.45
N HIS A 123 6.62 8.14 10.66
CA HIS A 123 5.45 8.67 11.35
C HIS A 123 5.58 10.18 11.56
N ASN A 124 6.72 10.64 12.08
CA ASN A 124 7.01 12.07 12.25
C ASN A 124 6.99 12.81 10.91
N TYR A 125 7.54 12.23 9.85
CA TYR A 125 7.50 12.84 8.51
C TYR A 125 6.07 13.00 7.99
N LEU A 126 5.24 11.95 8.08
CA LEU A 126 3.87 11.95 7.59
C LEU A 126 2.92 12.83 8.43
N VAL A 127 3.11 12.86 9.75
CA VAL A 127 2.31 13.70 10.67
C VAL A 127 2.73 15.15 10.58
N ALA A 128 4.03 15.45 10.50
CA ALA A 128 4.52 16.82 10.34
C ALA A 128 4.03 17.46 9.02
N THR A 129 3.77 16.68 7.98
CA THR A 129 3.15 17.19 6.74
C THR A 129 1.64 17.45 6.84
N GLY A 130 0.96 16.93 7.86
CA GLY A 130 -0.44 17.29 8.15
C GLY A 130 -0.57 18.66 8.81
N ASP A 131 0.33 18.97 9.76
CA ASP A 131 0.41 20.30 10.40
C ASP A 131 1.21 21.33 9.57
N MET A 132 1.93 20.87 8.54
CA MET A 132 2.62 21.71 7.55
C MET A 132 2.02 21.52 6.15
N ASP A 133 0.70 21.45 6.02
CA ASP A 133 0.06 21.63 4.72
C ASP A 133 0.40 23.05 4.21
N PRO A 134 1.23 23.20 3.15
CA PRO A 134 1.58 24.53 2.62
C PRO A 134 0.36 25.27 2.05
N PHE A 135 -0.78 24.59 1.88
CA PHE A 135 -2.06 25.21 1.51
C PHE A 135 -2.86 25.73 2.72
N GLU A 136 -2.59 25.26 3.94
CA GLU A 136 -3.13 25.83 5.19
C GLU A 136 -2.20 26.87 5.85
N ILE A 137 -0.98 27.06 5.33
CA ILE A 137 -0.20 28.28 5.62
C ILE A 137 -0.83 29.46 4.87
N GLY A 138 -2.03 29.83 5.30
CA GLY A 138 -2.56 31.16 5.05
C GLY A 138 -1.66 32.15 5.76
N PHE A 139 -0.77 32.79 5.01
CA PHE A 139 -0.09 34.01 5.44
C PHE A 139 -1.14 35.07 5.72
N SER A 140 -1.70 35.08 6.93
CA SER A 140 -2.69 36.08 7.33
C SER A 140 -2.07 37.28 8.03
N GLN A 141 -0.74 37.35 8.19
CA GLN A 141 -0.09 38.51 8.81
C GLN A 141 1.34 38.73 8.26
N ASP A 142 1.65 39.98 7.91
CA ASP A 142 2.98 40.48 7.50
C ASP A 142 4.01 40.49 8.66
N SER A 143 3.82 39.67 9.69
CA SER A 143 4.71 39.61 10.85
C SER A 143 4.83 38.19 11.37
N ILE A 144 6.01 37.62 11.23
CA ILE A 144 6.41 36.39 11.92
C ILE A 144 6.64 36.75 13.40
N ALA A 145 5.96 36.05 14.30
CA ALA A 145 6.21 36.19 15.74
C ALA A 145 7.67 35.83 16.04
N SER A 146 8.35 36.64 16.86
CA SER A 146 9.81 36.57 17.08
C SER A 146 10.34 35.25 17.63
N HIS A 147 9.47 34.33 18.05
CA HIS A 147 9.87 32.99 18.50
C HIS A 147 10.15 32.01 17.36
N PHE A 148 9.76 32.32 16.12
CA PHE A 148 10.08 31.52 14.93
C PHE A 148 11.30 32.01 14.15
N SER A 149 11.98 33.09 14.60
CA SER A 149 13.07 33.71 13.82
C SER A 149 14.36 32.89 13.75
N CYS A 150 14.51 31.82 14.55
CA CYS A 150 15.73 31.01 14.60
C CYS A 150 15.67 29.70 13.78
N GLY A 151 14.55 29.40 13.10
CA GLY A 151 14.49 28.28 12.15
C GLY A 151 14.63 26.88 12.77
N THR A 152 14.46 26.74 14.08
CA THR A 152 14.46 25.44 14.77
C THR A 152 13.31 25.43 15.77
N SER A 153 12.40 24.44 15.68
CA SER A 153 11.49 24.16 16.79
C SER A 153 12.25 23.39 17.88
N LEU A 154 11.97 23.73 19.15
CA LEU A 154 12.30 22.89 20.30
C LEU A 154 11.41 21.64 20.34
#